data_AF-A0A383DHG9-F1
#
_entry.id   AF-A0A383DHG9-F1
#
_cell.length_a   1.000
_cell.length_b   1.000
_cell.length_c   1.000
_cell.angle_alpha   90.00
_cell.angle_beta   90.00
_cell.angle_gamma   90.00
#
_symmetry.space_group_name_H-M   'P 1'
#
loop_
_entity.id
_entity.type
_entity.pdbx_description
1 polymer ?
#
loop_
_entity_poly.entity_id
_entity_poly.type
_entity_poly.pdbx_seq_one_letter_code
_entity_poly.pdbx_strand_id
1 'polypeptide(L)'
;TITAESFAGMFMGDGSGITGVSATSVGTLTGVSPLALEGENVDDFQTTLQVEEPVSDQVIVIPNSSGTIITTGNDNLIDAVGTVNTGSWQAGVIQDTYVSDYLTISDGSINGVNIGSTVPDSGRFIDLTAVNGISLGDGLIKISPEEMGYLDDAMPGTIAENKAIVLDRDLSITGLKSITLSEDFFSALVGVDNIIIDDSNIGPVDDTNLMTLSNGTVTVDGTLAATTLTGDGSG
;
A
#
# COMPACT_ATOMS: atom_id res chain seq x y z
N THR A 1 -71.09 45.21 -3.74
CA THR A 1 -69.70 44.69 -3.69
C THR A 1 -69.04 45.28 -2.47
N ILE A 2 -68.68 44.46 -1.49
CA ILE A 2 -67.78 44.91 -0.42
C ILE A 2 -66.39 44.88 -1.03
N THR A 3 -65.76 46.04 -1.21
CA THR A 3 -64.35 46.11 -1.61
C THR A 3 -63.49 45.82 -0.38
N ALA A 4 -62.37 45.11 -0.56
CA ALA A 4 -61.53 44.64 0.55
C ALA A 4 -61.09 45.79 1.48
N GLU A 5 -60.90 46.99 0.94
CA GLU A 5 -60.58 48.19 1.72
C GLU A 5 -61.68 48.69 2.67
N SER A 6 -62.92 48.19 2.56
CA SER A 6 -63.99 48.48 3.52
C SER A 6 -64.06 47.48 4.68
N PHE A 7 -63.22 46.45 4.70
CA PHE A 7 -63.14 45.48 5.79
C PHE A 7 -61.90 45.73 6.64
N ALA A 8 -62.06 46.53 7.70
CA ALA A 8 -61.05 46.66 8.75
C ALA A 8 -61.35 45.62 9.84
N GLY A 9 -60.61 44.50 9.86
CA GLY A 9 -60.81 43.45 10.85
C GLY A 9 -59.87 42.26 10.68
N MET A 10 -59.84 41.39 11.69
CA MET A 10 -59.14 40.11 11.65
C MET A 10 -60.13 39.02 11.25
N PHE A 11 -59.81 38.23 10.22
CA PHE A 11 -60.54 36.99 9.96
C PHE A 11 -60.08 35.97 11.00
N MET A 12 -61.03 35.45 11.78
CA MET A 12 -60.79 34.34 12.71
C MET A 12 -61.33 33.06 12.07
N GLY A 13 -60.48 32.04 11.94
CA GLY A 13 -60.80 30.77 11.27
C GLY A 13 -59.59 30.20 10.54
N ASP A 14 -59.73 29.02 9.94
CA ASP A 14 -58.66 28.34 9.17
C ASP A 14 -58.47 28.91 7.75
N GLY A 15 -59.29 29.89 7.35
CA GLY A 15 -59.20 30.55 6.05
C GLY A 15 -59.56 29.67 4.85
N SER A 16 -59.99 28.41 5.05
CA SER A 16 -60.31 27.45 3.98
C SER A 16 -61.39 27.95 3.01
N GLY A 17 -62.32 28.78 3.50
CA GLY A 17 -63.38 29.41 2.70
C GLY A 17 -62.92 30.61 1.87
N ILE A 18 -61.68 31.10 2.03
CA ILE A 18 -61.12 32.22 1.29
C ILE A 18 -60.56 31.69 -0.03
N THR A 19 -61.43 31.56 -1.02
CA THR A 19 -61.06 31.18 -2.39
C THR A 19 -60.81 32.42 -3.26
N GLY A 20 -59.94 32.30 -4.26
CA GLY A 20 -59.73 33.37 -5.26
C GLY A 20 -58.84 34.53 -4.79
N VAL A 21 -58.30 34.49 -3.58
CA VAL A 21 -57.26 35.42 -3.12
C VAL A 21 -55.91 34.81 -3.46
N SER A 22 -55.17 35.44 -4.39
CA SER A 22 -53.78 35.05 -4.65
C SER A 22 -52.92 35.51 -3.48
N ALA A 23 -52.22 34.57 -2.85
CA ALA A 23 -51.27 34.85 -1.78
C ALA A 23 -49.97 35.42 -2.37
N THR A 24 -50.02 36.62 -2.94
CA THR A 24 -48.84 37.31 -3.48
C THR A 24 -47.86 37.74 -2.39
N SER A 25 -48.34 37.85 -1.15
CA SER A 25 -47.53 37.97 0.06
C SER A 25 -48.23 37.26 1.21
N VAL A 26 -47.49 36.46 1.98
CA VAL A 26 -47.97 35.83 3.21
C VAL A 26 -47.18 36.43 4.37
N GLY A 27 -47.85 36.72 5.48
CA GLY A 27 -47.19 37.17 6.72
C GLY A 27 -46.50 36.01 7.44
N THR A 28 -46.24 36.19 8.74
CA THR A 28 -45.73 35.09 9.58
C THR A 28 -46.78 34.00 9.70
N LEU A 29 -46.41 32.77 9.34
CA LEU A 29 -47.22 31.58 9.55
C LEU A 29 -46.92 31.04 10.95
N THR A 30 -47.91 31.09 11.85
CA THR A 30 -47.80 30.64 13.24
C THR A 30 -48.45 29.28 13.45
N GLY A 31 -47.97 28.52 14.44
CA GLY A 31 -48.48 27.18 14.75
C GLY A 31 -47.45 26.10 14.41
N VAL A 32 -47.75 24.86 14.82
CA VAL A 32 -46.80 23.73 14.70
C VAL A 32 -46.62 23.32 13.24
N SER A 33 -47.72 23.19 12.49
CA SER A 33 -47.72 22.76 11.08
C SER A 33 -48.60 23.69 10.24
N PRO A 34 -48.18 24.93 9.98
CA PRO A 34 -49.04 25.91 9.33
C PRO A 34 -49.26 25.66 7.84
N LEU A 35 -48.47 24.78 7.21
CA LEU A 35 -48.64 24.34 5.83
C LEU A 35 -49.00 22.86 5.82
N ALA A 36 -50.20 22.55 5.35
CA ALA A 36 -50.66 21.20 5.03
C ALA A 36 -50.86 21.10 3.51
N LEU A 37 -50.20 20.13 2.89
CA LEU A 37 -50.18 19.88 1.46
C LEU A 37 -50.98 18.63 1.17
N GLU A 38 -51.97 18.79 0.31
CA GLU A 38 -52.80 17.69 -0.18
C GLU A 38 -52.17 17.01 -1.40
N GLY A 39 -52.41 15.71 -1.54
CA GLY A 39 -52.08 14.96 -2.75
C GLY A 39 -53.07 15.21 -3.89
N GLU A 40 -53.06 14.35 -4.91
CA GLU A 40 -54.05 14.41 -6.00
C GLU A 40 -55.47 14.07 -5.52
N ASN A 41 -55.59 13.24 -4.48
CA ASN A 41 -56.86 12.87 -3.88
C ASN A 41 -57.07 13.69 -2.61
N VAL A 42 -58.26 14.26 -2.44
CA VAL A 42 -58.62 14.92 -1.19
C VAL A 42 -59.12 13.86 -0.22
N ASP A 43 -58.31 13.52 0.78
CA ASP A 43 -58.64 12.60 1.85
C ASP A 43 -58.06 13.09 3.20
N ASP A 44 -57.95 12.20 4.19
CA ASP A 44 -57.46 12.56 5.53
C ASP A 44 -55.91 12.53 5.63
N PHE A 45 -55.19 12.18 4.56
CA PHE A 45 -53.73 12.03 4.55
C PHE A 45 -53.03 13.23 3.90
N GLN A 46 -52.21 13.93 4.69
CA GLN A 46 -51.57 15.17 4.26
C GLN A 46 -50.07 15.17 4.55
N THR A 47 -49.31 15.90 3.74
CA THR A 47 -47.90 16.22 4.04
C THR A 47 -47.83 17.59 4.69
N THR A 48 -47.27 17.68 5.90
CA THR A 48 -47.12 18.96 6.60
C THR A 48 -45.69 19.45 6.62
N LEU A 49 -45.49 20.77 6.45
CA LEU A 49 -44.20 21.42 6.72
C LEU A 49 -44.28 22.10 8.09
N GLN A 50 -43.55 21.53 9.05
CA GLN A 50 -43.43 22.01 10.42
C GLN A 50 -42.07 22.68 10.65
N VAL A 51 -42.05 23.71 11.49
CA VAL A 51 -40.83 24.32 12.00
C VAL A 51 -40.79 24.06 13.51
N GLU A 52 -39.70 23.48 14.00
CA GLU A 52 -39.44 23.39 15.44
C GLU A 52 -39.08 24.77 16.00
N GLU A 53 -39.28 25.00 17.29
CA GLU A 53 -38.97 26.28 17.93
C GLU A 53 -37.49 26.66 17.69
N PRO A 54 -37.22 27.72 16.90
CA PRO A 54 -35.85 28.07 16.56
C PRO A 54 -35.19 28.83 17.72
N VAL A 55 -33.93 28.50 18.05
CA VAL A 55 -33.14 29.24 19.08
C VAL A 55 -32.45 30.49 18.52
N SER A 56 -32.52 30.70 17.21
CA SER A 56 -32.05 31.87 16.45
C SER A 56 -32.69 31.87 15.07
N ASP A 57 -32.66 32.99 14.34
CA ASP A 57 -33.17 33.06 12.97
C ASP A 57 -32.53 31.98 12.08
N GLN A 58 -33.38 31.27 11.33
CA GLN A 58 -32.97 30.26 10.36
C GLN A 58 -33.51 30.64 8.97
N VAL A 59 -32.76 30.31 7.93
CA VAL A 59 -33.15 30.57 6.54
C VAL A 59 -32.96 29.31 5.72
N ILE A 60 -34.04 28.84 5.09
CA ILE A 60 -34.01 27.80 4.06
C ILE A 60 -34.15 28.50 2.71
N VAL A 61 -33.15 28.34 1.83
CA VAL A 61 -33.18 28.88 0.46
C VAL A 61 -33.43 27.74 -0.51
N ILE A 62 -34.56 27.77 -1.22
CA ILE A 62 -34.84 26.85 -2.31
C ILE A 62 -34.14 27.38 -3.58
N PRO A 63 -33.31 26.57 -4.27
CA PRO A 63 -32.64 27.01 -5.48
C PRO A 63 -33.64 27.21 -6.63
N ASN A 64 -33.29 28.05 -7.60
CA ASN A 64 -34.05 28.18 -8.85
C ASN A 64 -33.78 26.98 -9.78
N SER A 65 -34.19 25.80 -9.35
CA SER A 65 -34.14 24.56 -10.11
C SER A 65 -35.24 23.64 -9.61
N SER A 66 -35.89 22.92 -10.54
CA SER A 66 -36.79 21.82 -10.19
C SER A 66 -36.03 20.67 -9.53
N GLY A 67 -36.69 19.93 -8.65
CA GLY A 67 -36.11 18.77 -7.96
C GLY A 67 -37.11 18.13 -6.98
N THR A 68 -36.66 17.07 -6.31
CA THR A 68 -37.41 16.38 -5.24
C THR A 68 -36.87 16.85 -3.89
N ILE A 69 -37.75 17.14 -2.93
CA ILE A 69 -37.33 17.35 -1.55
C ILE A 69 -36.87 16.00 -0.97
N ILE A 70 -35.64 15.97 -0.46
CA ILE A 70 -35.10 14.78 0.19
C ILE A 70 -35.39 14.85 1.69
N THR A 71 -35.90 13.75 2.21
CA THR A 71 -36.10 13.46 3.63
C THR A 71 -35.32 12.20 3.99
N THR A 72 -35.29 11.82 5.26
CA THR A 72 -34.66 10.56 5.69
C THR A 72 -35.34 9.30 5.16
N GLY A 73 -36.55 9.40 4.60
CA GLY A 73 -37.27 8.25 4.03
C GLY A 73 -36.96 7.99 2.55
N ASN A 74 -36.35 8.95 1.86
CA ASN A 74 -36.01 8.88 0.44
C ASN A 74 -34.59 9.40 0.15
N ASP A 75 -33.71 9.32 1.15
CA ASP A 75 -32.29 9.68 1.04
C ASP A 75 -31.52 8.74 0.10
N ASN A 76 -32.02 7.53 -0.11
CA ASN A 76 -31.55 6.59 -1.13
C ASN A 76 -31.67 7.12 -2.57
N LEU A 77 -32.47 8.18 -2.80
CA LEU A 77 -32.53 8.85 -4.10
C LEU A 77 -31.34 9.79 -4.34
N ILE A 78 -30.51 10.04 -3.32
CA ILE A 78 -29.20 10.66 -3.49
C ILE A 78 -28.28 9.61 -4.10
N ASP A 79 -28.20 9.60 -5.44
CA ASP A 79 -27.38 8.67 -6.22
C ASP A 79 -25.93 9.13 -6.41
N ALA A 80 -25.65 10.39 -6.02
CA ALA A 80 -24.31 10.94 -5.97
C ALA A 80 -24.18 11.90 -4.78
N VAL A 81 -23.38 11.52 -3.79
CA VAL A 81 -22.70 12.50 -2.96
C VAL A 81 -21.56 13.07 -3.80
N GLY A 82 -21.41 14.40 -3.84
CA GLY A 82 -20.41 15.04 -4.71
C GLY A 82 -19.02 14.41 -4.56
N THR A 83 -18.27 14.35 -5.66
CA THR A 83 -16.87 13.91 -5.61
C THR A 83 -16.06 14.87 -4.73
N VAL A 84 -15.19 14.32 -3.87
CA VAL A 84 -14.15 15.11 -3.21
C VAL A 84 -13.12 15.50 -4.27
N ASN A 85 -13.42 16.53 -5.07
CA ASN A 85 -12.55 16.99 -6.15
C ASN A 85 -11.20 17.51 -5.62
N THR A 86 -11.22 18.03 -4.38
CA THR A 86 -10.05 18.41 -3.58
C THR A 86 -10.43 18.35 -2.11
N GLY A 87 -9.53 17.91 -1.23
CA GLY A 87 -9.78 17.90 0.21
C GLY A 87 -9.07 16.74 0.91
N SER A 88 -8.81 16.89 2.20
CA SER A 88 -8.41 15.77 3.05
C SER A 88 -9.68 15.11 3.56
N TRP A 89 -9.84 13.82 3.30
CA TRP A 89 -10.87 13.05 3.98
C TRP A 89 -10.41 12.83 5.43
N GLN A 90 -11.03 13.55 6.35
CA GLN A 90 -10.79 13.45 7.79
C GLN A 90 -11.98 12.71 8.43
N ALA A 91 -12.05 11.41 8.25
CA ALA A 91 -13.01 10.58 8.98
C ALA A 91 -12.30 9.39 9.63
N GLY A 92 -13.06 8.59 10.39
CA GLY A 92 -12.56 7.33 10.95
C GLY A 92 -12.22 6.31 9.85
N VAL A 93 -11.98 5.05 10.23
CA VAL A 93 -11.82 3.95 9.26
C VAL A 93 -12.97 3.96 8.25
N ILE A 94 -12.68 3.74 6.95
CA ILE A 94 -13.73 3.51 5.95
C ILE A 94 -14.46 2.24 6.36
N GLN A 95 -15.56 2.38 7.08
CA GLN A 95 -16.49 1.31 7.40
C GLN A 95 -17.68 1.46 6.47
N ASP A 96 -17.52 1.02 5.24
CA ASP A 96 -18.58 1.04 4.24
C ASP A 96 -18.83 -0.40 3.79
N THR A 97 -20.06 -0.89 3.91
CA THR A 97 -20.49 -2.22 3.45
C THR A 97 -20.29 -2.42 1.94
N TYR A 98 -20.14 -1.33 1.18
CA TYR A 98 -19.88 -1.33 -0.27
C TYR A 98 -18.40 -1.19 -0.63
N VAL A 99 -17.55 -0.79 0.31
CA VAL A 99 -16.11 -0.98 0.17
C VAL A 99 -15.87 -2.41 0.62
N SER A 100 -15.72 -3.32 -0.36
CA SER A 100 -15.32 -4.70 -0.07
C SER A 100 -14.10 -4.71 0.85
N ASP A 101 -13.82 -5.82 1.55
CA ASP A 101 -12.65 -5.97 2.45
C ASP A 101 -11.31 -5.43 1.89
N TYR A 102 -11.23 -5.21 0.58
CA TYR A 102 -10.17 -4.54 -0.15
C TYR A 102 -10.59 -3.13 -0.62
N LEU A 103 -9.89 -2.11 -0.13
CA LEU A 103 -9.84 -0.78 -0.76
C LEU A 103 -8.88 -0.82 -1.95
N THR A 104 -9.40 -0.80 -3.18
CA THR A 104 -8.57 -0.69 -4.39
C THR A 104 -8.23 0.77 -4.67
N ILE A 105 -6.94 1.11 -4.68
CA ILE A 105 -6.42 2.42 -5.09
C ILE A 105 -5.74 2.24 -6.45
N SER A 106 -6.44 2.56 -7.54
CA SER A 106 -5.94 2.32 -8.90
C SER A 106 -4.89 3.34 -9.36
N ASP A 107 -4.96 4.58 -8.87
CA ASP A 107 -4.10 5.69 -9.33
C ASP A 107 -3.66 6.64 -8.18
N GLY A 108 -3.87 6.25 -6.93
CA GLY A 108 -3.56 7.07 -5.76
C GLY A 108 -2.14 6.86 -5.23
N SER A 109 -1.51 7.95 -4.77
CA SER A 109 -0.26 7.89 -4.01
C SER A 109 -0.57 7.94 -2.51
N ILE A 110 -0.01 7.00 -1.76
CA ILE A 110 0.06 7.08 -0.30
C ILE A 110 1.43 7.66 0.05
N ASN A 111 1.49 8.97 0.32
CA ASN A 111 2.75 9.68 0.62
C ASN A 111 2.68 10.32 2.00
N GLY A 112 3.74 10.15 2.80
CA GLY A 112 3.90 10.80 4.10
C GLY A 112 2.99 10.26 5.21
N VAL A 113 2.36 9.10 5.02
CA VAL A 113 1.53 8.44 6.05
C VAL A 113 2.00 7.00 6.26
N ASN A 114 2.11 6.60 7.53
CA ASN A 114 2.38 5.20 7.88
C ASN A 114 1.17 4.36 7.47
N ILE A 115 1.42 3.33 6.64
CA ILE A 115 0.40 2.31 6.35
C ILE A 115 0.35 1.38 7.56
N GLY A 116 -0.71 1.50 8.36
CA GLY A 116 -0.88 0.78 9.62
C GLY A 116 -0.57 1.65 10.85
N SER A 117 -1.57 2.43 11.31
CA SER A 117 -1.63 3.16 12.58
C SER A 117 -0.45 4.11 12.93
N THR A 118 -0.60 4.89 14.00
CA THR A 118 0.44 5.81 14.53
C THR A 118 1.54 5.09 15.30
N VAL A 119 1.27 3.84 15.69
CA VAL A 119 2.28 2.83 16.03
C VAL A 119 2.35 1.91 14.82
N PRO A 120 3.49 1.82 14.11
CA PRO A 120 3.59 0.97 12.92
C PRO A 120 3.15 -0.45 13.28
N ASP A 121 2.03 -0.89 12.72
CA ASP A 121 1.66 -2.29 12.73
C ASP A 121 2.19 -2.95 11.44
N SER A 122 2.30 -4.28 11.43
CA SER A 122 2.76 -4.98 10.25
C SER A 122 1.73 -4.86 9.11
N GLY A 123 2.04 -4.08 8.08
CA GLY A 123 1.33 -4.14 6.81
C GLY A 123 1.68 -5.44 6.08
N ARG A 124 0.67 -6.24 5.70
CA ARG A 124 0.87 -7.42 4.85
C ARG A 124 0.46 -7.09 3.42
N PHE A 125 1.43 -7.08 2.52
CA PHE A 125 1.18 -7.04 1.07
C PHE A 125 1.10 -8.48 0.56
N ILE A 126 0.04 -8.82 -0.18
CA ILE A 126 -0.07 -10.12 -0.87
C ILE A 126 0.83 -10.10 -2.10
N ASP A 127 0.76 -9.01 -2.86
CA ASP A 127 1.62 -8.72 -4.00
C ASP A 127 2.29 -7.36 -3.79
N LEU A 128 3.59 -7.27 -4.09
CA LEU A 128 4.35 -6.02 -4.07
C LEU A 128 5.12 -5.89 -5.38
N THR A 129 4.69 -4.96 -6.23
CA THR A 129 5.42 -4.58 -7.45
C THR A 129 6.20 -3.30 -7.18
N ALA A 130 7.52 -3.41 -7.07
CA ALA A 130 8.40 -2.27 -6.84
C ALA A 130 9.15 -1.90 -8.14
N VAL A 131 9.01 -0.66 -8.61
CA VAL A 131 9.73 -0.18 -9.81
C VAL A 131 11.14 0.27 -9.48
N ASN A 132 11.33 0.86 -8.29
CA ASN A 132 12.62 1.45 -7.85
C ASN A 132 13.20 0.71 -6.63
N GLY A 133 12.82 -0.54 -6.42
CA GLY A 133 13.26 -1.34 -5.28
C GLY A 133 12.46 -1.12 -3.99
N ILE A 134 12.90 -1.75 -2.91
CA ILE A 134 12.23 -1.76 -1.60
C ILE A 134 13.15 -1.12 -0.55
N SER A 135 12.60 -0.20 0.23
CA SER A 135 13.28 0.44 1.35
C SER A 135 12.65 -0.01 2.66
N LEU A 136 13.43 -0.60 3.57
CA LEU A 136 12.99 -1.13 4.86
C LEU A 136 13.69 -0.40 6.02
N GLY A 137 13.04 -0.42 7.20
CA GLY A 137 13.60 0.17 8.41
C GLY A 137 13.85 1.68 8.29
N ASP A 138 12.89 2.42 7.75
CA ASP A 138 13.01 3.87 7.53
C ASP A 138 14.22 4.27 6.65
N GLY A 139 14.50 3.46 5.62
CA GLY A 139 15.60 3.75 4.69
C GLY A 139 16.94 3.12 5.05
N LEU A 140 17.02 2.39 6.16
CA LEU A 140 18.24 1.68 6.57
C LEU A 140 18.64 0.56 5.60
N ILE A 141 17.67 -0.16 5.06
CA ILE A 141 17.91 -1.25 4.10
C ILE A 141 17.27 -0.83 2.80
N LYS A 142 18.05 -0.72 1.73
CA LYS A 142 17.58 -0.45 0.38
C LYS A 142 17.92 -1.65 -0.48
N ILE A 143 16.91 -2.22 -1.12
CA ILE A 143 17.06 -3.34 -2.06
C ILE A 143 16.66 -2.80 -3.42
N SER A 144 17.63 -2.50 -4.27
CA SER A 144 17.40 -2.07 -5.64
C SER A 144 16.80 -3.19 -6.50
N PRO A 145 16.17 -2.86 -7.65
CA PRO A 145 15.71 -3.89 -8.59
C PRO A 145 16.83 -4.84 -9.05
N GLU A 146 18.07 -4.34 -9.18
CA GLU A 146 19.23 -5.15 -9.53
C GLU A 146 19.59 -6.14 -8.41
N GLU A 147 19.62 -5.69 -7.16
CA GLU A 147 19.86 -6.56 -6.00
C GLU A 147 18.75 -7.60 -5.81
N MET A 148 17.49 -7.23 -6.05
CA MET A 148 16.38 -8.19 -6.08
C MET A 148 16.60 -9.25 -7.15
N GLY A 149 17.12 -8.86 -8.31
CA GLY A 149 17.45 -9.77 -9.41
C GLY A 149 18.48 -10.83 -9.03
N TYR A 150 19.44 -10.53 -8.15
CA TYR A 150 20.40 -11.53 -7.65
C TYR A 150 19.78 -12.52 -6.66
N LEU A 151 18.73 -12.11 -5.93
CA LEU A 151 18.05 -12.95 -4.93
C LEU A 151 16.89 -13.76 -5.50
N ASP A 152 16.34 -13.34 -6.64
CA ASP A 152 15.24 -14.02 -7.32
C ASP A 152 15.60 -15.50 -7.62
N ASP A 153 14.77 -16.43 -7.14
CA ASP A 153 14.96 -17.88 -7.14
C ASP A 153 16.21 -18.43 -6.43
N ALA A 154 16.89 -17.63 -5.59
CA ALA A 154 18.04 -18.11 -4.83
C ALA A 154 17.61 -19.14 -3.76
N MET A 155 18.21 -20.33 -3.79
CA MET A 155 18.00 -21.41 -2.82
C MET A 155 19.26 -21.64 -1.96
N PRO A 156 19.14 -21.77 -0.63
CA PRO A 156 20.27 -22.11 0.23
C PRO A 156 21.01 -23.37 -0.22
N GLY A 157 22.34 -23.32 -0.25
CA GLY A 157 23.18 -24.46 -0.63
C GLY A 157 23.18 -24.81 -2.12
N THR A 158 22.60 -23.97 -2.98
CA THR A 158 22.62 -24.13 -4.44
C THR A 158 23.22 -22.88 -5.09
N ILE A 159 23.93 -23.07 -6.19
CA ILE A 159 24.55 -21.98 -6.96
C ILE A 159 23.92 -21.97 -8.35
N ALA A 160 23.17 -20.91 -8.63
CA ALA A 160 22.70 -20.58 -9.97
C ALA A 160 23.64 -19.52 -10.58
N GLU A 161 23.79 -19.56 -11.91
CA GLU A 161 24.60 -18.57 -12.62
C GLU A 161 24.06 -17.15 -12.42
N ASN A 162 24.94 -16.17 -12.18
CA ASN A 162 24.58 -14.76 -11.99
C ASN A 162 23.59 -14.49 -10.84
N LYS A 163 23.54 -15.35 -9.82
CA LYS A 163 22.71 -15.18 -8.61
C LYS A 163 23.57 -15.16 -7.34
N ALA A 164 22.99 -14.73 -6.23
CA ALA A 164 23.65 -14.72 -4.94
C ALA A 164 23.99 -16.15 -4.46
N ILE A 165 25.16 -16.31 -3.82
CA ILE A 165 25.49 -17.53 -3.07
C ILE A 165 24.92 -17.37 -1.66
N VAL A 166 23.96 -18.22 -1.30
CA VAL A 166 23.34 -18.20 0.03
C VAL A 166 23.92 -19.35 0.86
N LEU A 167 24.70 -18.99 1.88
CA LEU A 167 25.24 -19.94 2.85
C LEU A 167 24.11 -20.55 3.69
N ASP A 168 24.26 -21.82 4.07
CA ASP A 168 23.38 -22.45 5.05
C ASP A 168 23.77 -22.07 6.50
N ARG A 169 23.11 -22.69 7.49
CA ARG A 169 23.37 -22.45 8.91
C ARG A 169 24.76 -22.90 9.36
N ASP A 170 25.37 -23.83 8.64
CA ASP A 170 26.72 -24.34 8.91
C ASP A 170 27.78 -23.50 8.19
N LEU A 171 27.37 -22.36 7.59
CA LEU A 171 28.19 -21.44 6.82
C LEU A 171 28.97 -22.15 5.70
N SER A 172 28.43 -23.28 5.24
CA SER A 172 29.11 -24.18 4.33
C SER A 172 28.59 -23.98 2.90
N ILE A 173 29.49 -24.12 1.94
CA ILE A 173 29.15 -24.22 0.52
C ILE A 173 29.61 -25.60 0.04
N THR A 174 28.69 -26.41 -0.45
CA THR A 174 28.98 -27.72 -1.03
C THR A 174 28.54 -27.78 -2.49
N GLY A 175 29.13 -28.66 -3.29
CA GLY A 175 28.72 -28.87 -4.69
C GLY A 175 29.25 -27.87 -5.71
N LEU A 176 30.17 -26.97 -5.32
CA LEU A 176 30.89 -26.12 -6.26
C LEU A 176 31.74 -26.96 -7.23
N LYS A 177 31.51 -26.82 -8.53
CA LYS A 177 32.31 -27.49 -9.57
C LYS A 177 33.76 -26.97 -9.61
N SER A 178 33.93 -25.66 -9.42
CA SER A 178 35.24 -24.99 -9.43
C SER A 178 35.18 -23.71 -8.63
N ILE A 179 36.29 -23.37 -7.99
CA ILE A 179 36.54 -22.04 -7.40
C ILE A 179 37.80 -21.52 -8.08
N THR A 180 37.70 -20.39 -8.76
CA THR A 180 38.86 -19.72 -9.34
C THR A 180 39.27 -18.58 -8.43
N LEU A 181 40.51 -18.60 -7.98
CA LEU A 181 41.11 -17.57 -7.13
C LEU A 181 42.09 -16.81 -8.02
N SER A 182 41.78 -15.56 -8.36
CA SER A 182 42.58 -14.84 -9.35
C SER A 182 43.93 -14.38 -8.81
N GLU A 183 44.01 -13.94 -7.55
CA GLU A 183 45.24 -13.44 -6.90
C GLU A 183 45.15 -13.58 -5.36
N ASP A 184 46.27 -13.74 -4.66
CA ASP A 184 46.44 -13.55 -3.20
C ASP A 184 45.50 -14.33 -2.25
N PHE A 185 45.31 -15.63 -2.49
CA PHE A 185 44.65 -16.50 -1.49
C PHE A 185 45.60 -16.85 -0.33
N PHE A 186 45.79 -15.90 0.59
CA PHE A 186 46.48 -16.13 1.86
C PHE A 186 45.49 -16.59 2.93
N SER A 187 45.14 -17.88 2.94
CA SER A 187 44.53 -18.47 4.12
C SER A 187 45.61 -19.15 4.96
N ALA A 188 45.60 -18.92 6.27
CA ALA A 188 46.56 -19.53 7.19
C ALA A 188 46.51 -21.07 7.20
N LEU A 189 45.46 -21.68 6.64
CA LEU A 189 45.30 -23.11 6.42
C LEU A 189 44.18 -23.38 5.40
N VAL A 190 44.48 -24.13 4.34
CA VAL A 190 43.47 -24.80 3.51
C VAL A 190 43.40 -26.26 3.96
N GLY A 191 42.30 -26.67 4.57
CA GLY A 191 42.04 -28.08 4.88
C GLY A 191 41.52 -28.79 3.63
N VAL A 192 42.39 -29.55 2.95
CA VAL A 192 42.05 -30.37 1.79
C VAL A 192 42.57 -31.78 2.00
N ASP A 193 41.78 -32.78 1.61
CA ASP A 193 42.21 -34.19 1.67
C ASP A 193 43.14 -34.52 0.51
N ASN A 194 42.60 -34.48 -0.72
CA ASN A 194 43.38 -34.70 -1.94
C ASN A 194 43.45 -33.43 -2.77
N ILE A 195 44.66 -33.09 -3.21
CA ILE A 195 44.91 -32.01 -4.16
C ILE A 195 45.21 -32.64 -5.51
N ILE A 196 44.38 -32.33 -6.51
CA ILE A 196 44.68 -32.65 -7.91
C ILE A 196 45.28 -31.40 -8.53
N ILE A 197 46.45 -31.55 -9.14
CA ILE A 197 47.15 -30.47 -9.82
C ILE A 197 47.17 -30.86 -11.29
N ASP A 198 46.51 -30.06 -12.13
CA ASP A 198 46.34 -30.33 -13.56
C ASP A 198 47.67 -30.15 -14.32
N ASP A 199 48.41 -29.11 -13.93
CA ASP A 199 49.78 -28.87 -14.39
C ASP A 199 50.81 -29.60 -13.50
N SER A 200 52.06 -29.59 -13.95
CA SER A 200 53.15 -30.22 -13.21
C SER A 200 53.75 -29.32 -12.13
N ASN A 201 53.52 -28.01 -12.17
CA ASN A 201 54.34 -27.04 -11.44
C ASN A 201 53.66 -26.54 -10.16
N ILE A 202 54.40 -26.53 -9.06
CA ILE A 202 54.03 -25.92 -7.78
C ILE A 202 55.15 -24.97 -7.37
N GLY A 203 54.81 -23.71 -7.17
CA GLY A 203 55.77 -22.72 -6.70
C GLY A 203 55.13 -21.34 -6.52
N PRO A 204 55.84 -20.40 -5.89
CA PRO A 204 55.41 -19.01 -5.83
C PRO A 204 55.31 -18.40 -7.24
N VAL A 205 54.60 -17.29 -7.38
CA VAL A 205 54.38 -16.60 -8.67
C VAL A 205 55.71 -16.31 -9.40
N ASP A 206 56.76 -15.95 -8.64
CA ASP A 206 58.09 -15.64 -9.20
C ASP A 206 58.96 -16.86 -9.51
N ASP A 207 58.59 -18.05 -9.02
CA ASP A 207 59.31 -19.31 -9.20
C ASP A 207 58.30 -20.46 -9.30
N THR A 208 57.51 -20.43 -10.38
CA THR A 208 56.36 -21.34 -10.54
C THR A 208 56.75 -22.81 -10.60
N ASN A 209 57.99 -23.12 -10.99
CA ASN A 209 58.50 -24.48 -11.19
C ASN A 209 59.38 -24.98 -10.02
N LEU A 210 59.30 -24.36 -8.84
CA LEU A 210 60.05 -24.78 -7.64
C LEU A 210 59.90 -26.27 -7.33
N MET A 211 58.71 -26.84 -7.56
CA MET A 211 58.45 -28.27 -7.58
C MET A 211 57.74 -28.66 -8.88
N THR A 212 58.22 -29.71 -9.54
CA THR A 212 57.60 -30.31 -10.72
C THR A 212 57.15 -31.74 -10.41
N LEU A 213 55.86 -32.01 -10.51
CA LEU A 213 55.25 -33.33 -10.38
C LEU A 213 55.24 -34.06 -11.72
N SER A 214 55.64 -35.32 -11.70
CA SER A 214 55.62 -36.21 -12.86
C SER A 214 55.18 -37.61 -12.42
N ASN A 215 54.86 -38.49 -13.38
CA ASN A 215 54.40 -39.83 -13.04
C ASN A 215 55.48 -40.59 -12.23
N GLY A 216 55.19 -40.82 -10.95
CA GLY A 216 56.09 -41.51 -10.02
C GLY A 216 57.29 -40.68 -9.54
N THR A 217 57.39 -39.39 -9.88
CA THR A 217 58.54 -38.56 -9.51
C THR A 217 58.13 -37.15 -9.11
N VAL A 218 58.91 -36.57 -8.19
CA VAL A 218 58.84 -35.15 -7.80
C VAL A 218 60.23 -34.57 -7.99
N THR A 219 60.35 -33.55 -8.83
CA THR A 219 61.59 -32.79 -9.02
C THR A 219 61.49 -31.50 -8.21
N VAL A 220 62.55 -31.15 -7.47
CA VAL A 220 62.63 -29.88 -6.74
C VAL A 220 63.73 -29.04 -7.39
N ASP A 221 63.34 -27.94 -8.05
CA ASP A 221 64.27 -27.01 -8.72
C ASP A 221 64.83 -25.97 -7.75
N GLY A 222 65.15 -26.43 -6.53
CA GLY A 222 65.55 -25.60 -5.40
C GLY A 222 66.20 -26.42 -4.30
N THR A 223 66.24 -25.87 -3.09
CA THR A 223 66.81 -26.58 -1.93
C THR A 223 65.71 -27.28 -1.14
N LEU A 224 65.75 -28.62 -1.09
CA LEU A 224 64.94 -29.41 -0.16
C LEU A 224 65.63 -29.45 1.22
N ALA A 225 65.21 -28.60 2.15
CA ALA A 225 65.66 -28.62 3.53
C ALA A 225 64.76 -29.52 4.40
N ALA A 226 64.90 -30.84 4.25
CA ALA A 226 64.11 -31.82 5.02
C ALA A 226 64.79 -32.22 6.34
N THR A 227 64.03 -32.36 7.43
CA THR A 227 64.53 -32.93 8.69
C THR A 227 64.75 -34.44 8.60
N THR A 228 63.96 -35.11 7.76
CA THR A 228 64.06 -36.54 7.45
C THR A 228 63.62 -36.76 6.02
N LEU A 229 64.38 -37.55 5.26
CA LEU A 229 63.96 -38.09 3.97
C LEU A 229 64.18 -39.60 4.03
N THR A 230 63.10 -40.38 3.90
CA THR A 230 63.16 -41.84 3.83
C THR A 230 62.78 -42.28 2.44
N GLY A 231 63.58 -43.15 1.86
CA GLY A 231 63.26 -43.87 0.62
C GLY A 231 63.80 -45.28 0.73
N ASP A 232 63.31 -46.17 -0.12
CA ASP A 232 63.90 -47.51 -0.27
C ASP A 232 65.24 -47.47 -1.04
N GLY A 233 65.65 -46.30 -1.53
CA GLY A 233 66.87 -46.11 -2.29
C GLY A 233 66.82 -46.74 -3.68
N SER A 234 65.65 -47.19 -4.15
CA SER A 234 65.45 -47.69 -5.51
C SER A 234 65.23 -46.54 -6.49
N GLY A 235 66.26 -45.69 -6.61
CA GLY A 235 66.39 -44.69 -7.67
C GLY A 235 67.18 -45.21 -8.85
#